data_AF-A0AAE0E9H7-F1
#
_entry.id   AF-A0AAE0E9H7-F1
#
_cell.length_a   1.000
_cell.length_b   1.000
_cell.length_c   1.000
_cell.angle_alpha   90.00
_cell.angle_beta   90.00
_cell.angle_gamma   90.00
#
_symmetry.space_group_name_H-M   'P 1'
#
loop_
_entity.id
_entity.type
_entity.pdbx_description
1 polymer ?
#
loop_
_entity_poly.entity_id
_entity_poly.type
_entity_poly.pdbx_seq_one_letter_code
_entity_poly.pdbx_strand_id
1 'polypeptide(L)'
;MCMASVSNYVISGSADSTSRVWSRDYHQQDTGRHTIVAVLVGHRGPIRCVTAFLGRLGEDPEEEYCTICTGSLDGVLKMWRVTRTNKNLSGGGLNQNGHEYFELQ
;
A
#
# COMPACT_ATOMS: atom_id res chain seq x y z
N MET A 1 -3.12 -10.53 -14.65
CA MET A 1 -2.18 -9.98 -13.66
C MET A 1 -1.71 -8.63 -14.15
N CYS A 2 -1.59 -7.65 -13.26
CA CYS A 2 -1.14 -6.30 -13.58
C CYS A 2 -0.27 -5.75 -12.43
N MET A 3 0.54 -4.74 -12.72
CA MET A 3 1.44 -4.12 -11.76
C MET A 3 1.57 -2.63 -12.06
N ALA A 4 1.77 -1.82 -11.02
CA ALA A 4 2.20 -0.44 -11.08
C ALA A 4 3.25 -0.18 -9.99
N SER A 5 4.08 0.84 -10.18
CA SER A 5 5.00 1.32 -9.15
C SER A 5 4.94 2.83 -9.04
N VAL A 6 5.14 3.34 -7.84
CA VAL A 6 5.21 4.77 -7.55
C VAL A 6 6.10 4.99 -6.33
N SER A 7 7.14 5.84 -6.46
CA SER A 7 8.14 6.05 -5.40
C SER A 7 8.69 4.72 -4.86
N ASN A 8 8.57 4.47 -3.55
CA ASN A 8 9.00 3.26 -2.85
C ASN A 8 7.95 2.14 -2.85
N TYR A 9 6.83 2.31 -3.55
CA TYR A 9 5.73 1.37 -3.58
C TYR A 9 5.66 0.56 -4.87
N VAL A 10 5.34 -0.72 -4.74
CA VAL A 10 4.91 -1.60 -5.83
C VAL A 10 3.50 -2.09 -5.53
N ILE A 11 2.63 -2.04 -6.52
CA ILE A 11 1.24 -2.48 -6.43
C ILE A 11 1.05 -3.61 -7.43
N SER A 12 0.55 -4.75 -6.97
CA SER A 12 0.26 -5.91 -7.82
C SER A 12 -1.22 -6.29 -7.74
N GLY A 13 -1.89 -6.44 -8.89
CA GLY A 13 -3.26 -6.93 -8.99
C GLY A 13 -3.32 -8.39 -9.45
N SER A 14 -4.03 -9.24 -8.70
CA SER A 14 -4.08 -10.69 -8.85
C SER A 14 -5.43 -11.20 -9.37
N ALA A 15 -5.43 -12.44 -9.87
CA ALA A 15 -6.66 -13.17 -10.22
C ALA A 15 -7.46 -13.63 -9.00
N ASP A 16 -6.85 -13.63 -7.81
CA ASP A 16 -7.50 -13.94 -6.52
C ASP A 16 -8.41 -12.81 -6.00
N SER A 17 -8.66 -11.77 -6.81
CA SER A 17 -9.47 -10.60 -6.47
C SER A 17 -8.86 -9.64 -5.44
N THR A 18 -7.57 -9.79 -5.12
CA THR A 18 -6.84 -8.88 -4.24
C THR A 18 -5.80 -8.07 -4.98
N SER A 19 -5.52 -6.87 -4.46
CA SER A 19 -4.31 -6.13 -4.79
C SER A 19 -3.38 -6.12 -3.58
N ARG A 20 -2.07 -6.17 -3.80
CA ARG A 20 -1.08 -6.12 -2.73
C ARG A 20 -0.16 -4.93 -2.94
N VAL A 21 0.12 -4.24 -1.84
CA VAL A 21 1.00 -3.09 -1.79
C VAL A 21 2.27 -3.51 -1.09
N TRP A 22 3.39 -3.23 -1.72
CA TRP A 22 4.71 -3.57 -1.23
C TRP A 22 5.50 -2.28 -1.06
N SER A 23 6.32 -2.18 -0.02
CA SER A 23 7.28 -1.09 0.16
C SER A 23 8.69 -1.63 0.23
N ARG A 24 9.64 -0.92 -0.37
CA ARG A 24 11.06 -1.17 -0.17
C ARG A 24 11.48 -0.67 1.22
N ASP A 25 12.16 -1.52 1.99
CA ASP A 25 12.81 -1.11 3.24
C ASP A 25 14.19 -0.50 2.91
N TYR A 26 14.38 0.77 3.27
CA TYR A 26 15.65 1.49 3.10
C TYR A 26 16.50 1.53 4.37
N HIS A 27 15.94 1.16 5.53
CA HIS A 27 16.66 1.18 6.81
C HIS A 27 17.57 -0.05 6.99
N GLN A 28 17.25 -1.17 6.34
CA GLN A 28 18.18 -2.29 6.23
C GLN A 28 19.13 -2.06 5.06
N GLN A 29 20.32 -1.55 5.42
CA GLN A 29 21.40 -1.08 4.56
C GLN A 29 21.87 -2.06 3.46
N ASP A 30 21.31 -3.27 3.35
CA ASP A 30 21.89 -4.33 2.53
C ASP A 30 20.93 -5.34 1.88
N THR A 31 19.60 -5.11 1.84
CA THR A 31 18.71 -6.18 1.28
C THR A 31 17.81 -5.80 0.12
N GLY A 32 17.57 -4.51 -0.18
CA GLY A 32 16.66 -4.12 -1.27
C GLY A 32 15.28 -4.80 -1.20
N ARG A 33 14.92 -5.29 0.00
CA ARG A 33 13.81 -6.22 0.20
C ARG A 33 12.51 -5.44 0.19
N HIS A 34 11.54 -5.99 -0.52
CA HIS A 34 10.18 -5.48 -0.51
C HIS A 34 9.35 -6.29 0.46
N THR A 35 8.64 -5.63 1.36
CA THR A 35 7.70 -6.25 2.30
C THR A 35 6.28 -5.86 1.92
N ILE A 36 5.32 -6.77 2.15
CA ILE A 36 3.90 -6.43 1.99
C ILE A 36 3.56 -5.43 3.09
N VAL A 37 3.11 -4.25 2.69
CA VAL A 37 2.55 -3.27 3.61
C VAL A 37 1.04 -3.37 3.67
N ALA A 38 0.33 -3.65 2.57
CA ALA A 38 -1.12 -3.80 2.60
C ALA A 38 -1.65 -4.87 1.64
N VAL A 39 -2.80 -5.44 1.97
CA VAL A 39 -3.61 -6.28 1.07
C VAL A 39 -4.98 -5.64 0.92
N LEU A 40 -5.29 -5.19 -0.29
CA LEU A 40 -6.52 -4.49 -0.65
C LEU A 40 -7.54 -5.55 -1.08
N VAL A 41 -8.55 -5.76 -0.22
CA VAL A 41 -9.59 -6.79 -0.38
C VAL A 41 -10.93 -6.11 -0.61
N GLY A 42 -11.70 -6.59 -1.58
CA GLY A 42 -13.08 -6.14 -1.78
C GLY A 42 -13.64 -6.31 -3.19
N HIS A 43 -12.80 -6.61 -4.18
CA HIS A 43 -13.30 -7.03 -5.49
C HIS A 43 -13.91 -8.42 -5.43
N ARG A 44 -14.87 -8.69 -6.32
CA ARG A 44 -15.54 -9.99 -6.47
C ARG A 44 -15.06 -10.75 -7.72
N GLY A 45 -13.97 -10.30 -8.32
CA GLY A 45 -13.37 -10.92 -9.48
C GLY A 45 -11.93 -10.48 -9.72
N PRO A 46 -11.25 -11.09 -10.73
CA PRO A 46 -9.86 -10.81 -11.06
C PRO A 46 -9.56 -9.34 -11.30
N ILE A 47 -8.50 -8.82 -10.69
CA ILE A 47 -8.01 -7.47 -10.96
C ILE A 47 -7.34 -7.46 -12.34
N ARG A 48 -7.80 -6.54 -13.20
CA ARG A 48 -7.36 -6.39 -14.60
C ARG A 48 -6.40 -5.22 -14.78
N CYS A 49 -6.55 -4.16 -14.02
CA CYS A 49 -5.67 -3.00 -14.07
C CYS A 49 -5.44 -2.39 -12.70
N VAL A 50 -4.27 -1.77 -12.54
CA VAL A 50 -3.91 -0.96 -11.38
C VAL A 50 -3.22 0.31 -11.85
N THR A 51 -3.45 1.42 -11.16
CA THR A 51 -2.63 2.63 -11.25
C THR A 51 -2.45 3.20 -9.85
N ALA A 52 -1.35 3.94 -9.65
CA ALA A 52 -1.03 4.53 -8.36
C ALA A 52 -0.38 5.89 -8.55
N PHE A 53 -0.66 6.80 -7.61
CA PHE A 53 -0.09 8.15 -7.58
C PHE A 53 0.04 8.62 -6.13
N LEU A 54 1.01 9.48 -5.88
CA LEU A 54 1.20 10.09 -4.56
C LEU A 54 0.32 11.32 -4.42
N GLY A 55 -0.13 11.56 -3.19
CA GLY A 55 -0.76 12.79 -2.77
C GLY A 55 -0.16 13.27 -1.46
N ARG A 56 -0.36 14.55 -1.15
CA ARG A 56 0.10 15.19 0.08
C ARG A 56 -1.11 15.58 0.92
N LEU A 57 -1.04 15.34 2.22
CA LEU A 57 -1.96 15.96 3.19
C LEU A 57 -1.27 17.21 3.73
N GLY A 58 -1.80 18.38 3.39
CA GLY A 58 -1.25 19.65 3.85
C GLY A 58 0.11 20.03 3.25
N GLU A 59 0.83 20.90 3.97
CA GLU A 59 2.12 21.45 3.56
C GLU A 59 3.32 20.62 4.05
N ASP A 60 3.12 19.68 4.98
CA ASP A 60 4.18 18.86 5.53
C ASP A 60 4.68 17.84 4.48
N PRO A 61 5.97 17.88 4.08
CA PRO A 61 6.55 16.91 3.15
C PRO A 61 6.50 15.45 3.64
N GLU A 62 6.39 15.23 4.96
CA GLU A 62 6.36 13.90 5.58
C GLU A 62 4.96 13.27 5.55
N GLU A 63 3.90 14.06 5.31
CA GLU A 63 2.51 13.59 5.24
C GLU A 63 2.11 13.15 3.81
N GLU A 64 2.91 12.26 3.22
CA GLU A 64 2.63 11.66 1.91
C GLU A 64 1.74 10.41 2.01
N TYR A 65 0.80 10.28 1.08
CA TYR A 65 -0.01 9.07 0.91
C TYR A 65 0.04 8.56 -0.52
N CYS A 66 -0.16 7.26 -0.68
CA CYS A 66 -0.33 6.62 -1.98
C CYS A 66 -1.82 6.38 -2.24
N THR A 67 -2.35 6.94 -3.32
CA THR A 67 -3.67 6.56 -3.84
C THR A 67 -3.50 5.50 -4.91
N ILE A 68 -4.28 4.43 -4.77
CA ILE A 68 -4.26 3.27 -5.65
C ILE A 68 -5.65 3.13 -6.25
N CYS A 69 -5.74 2.98 -7.55
CA CYS A 69 -6.98 2.64 -8.23
C CYS A 69 -6.86 1.22 -8.82
N THR A 70 -7.83 0.37 -8.54
CA THR A 70 -7.88 -1.02 -9.04
C THR A 70 -9.15 -1.22 -9.85
N GLY A 71 -9.04 -1.80 -11.04
CA GLY A 71 -10.17 -2.19 -11.89
C GLY A 71 -10.26 -3.70 -12.02
N SER A 72 -11.47 -4.24 -11.88
CA SER A 72 -11.71 -5.68 -11.88
C SER A 72 -12.74 -6.11 -12.94
N LEU A 73 -12.70 -7.40 -13.27
CA LEU A 73 -13.71 -8.05 -14.11
C LEU A 73 -15.10 -8.10 -13.45
N ASP A 74 -15.22 -7.77 -12.17
CA ASP A 74 -16.50 -7.56 -11.49
C ASP A 74 -17.25 -6.29 -11.95
N GLY A 75 -16.64 -5.48 -12.84
CA GLY A 75 -17.23 -4.25 -13.36
C GLY A 75 -17.03 -3.03 -12.46
N VAL A 76 -16.25 -3.15 -11.39
CA VAL A 76 -16.05 -2.08 -10.40
C VAL A 76 -14.62 -1.54 -10.47
N LEU A 77 -14.50 -0.23 -10.31
CA LEU A 77 -13.25 0.46 -9.96
C LEU A 77 -13.27 0.77 -8.47
N LYS A 78 -12.18 0.48 -7.77
CA LYS A 78 -12.00 0.84 -6.36
C LYS A 78 -10.80 1.75 -6.20
N MET A 79 -10.95 2.74 -5.34
CA MET A 79 -9.89 3.65 -4.93
C MET A 79 -9.52 3.34 -3.48
N TRP A 80 -8.23 3.33 -3.20
CA TRP A 80 -7.67 3.03 -1.89
C TRP A 80 -6.64 4.10 -1.55
N ARG A 81 -6.61 4.55 -0.30
CA ARG A 81 -5.57 5.44 0.21
C ARG A 81 -4.71 4.66 1.20
N VAL A 82 -3.40 4.70 1.01
CA VAL A 82 -2.41 4.05 1.87
C VAL A 82 -1.47 5.12 2.39
N THR A 83 -1.49 5.39 3.70
CA THR A 83 -0.60 6.32 4.40
C THR A 83 0.51 5.55 5.10
N ARG A 84 1.66 6.19 5.30
CA ARG A 84 2.74 5.64 6.13
C ARG A 84 2.70 6.30 7.51
N THR A 85 2.44 5.54 8.56
CA THR A 85 2.55 6.02 9.94
C THR A 85 4.01 5.94 10.39
N ASN A 86 4.74 7.06 10.37
CA ASN A 86 6.05 7.16 11.01
C ASN A 86 5.86 7.19 12.54
N LYS A 87 5.83 6.03 13.20
CA LYS A 87 5.92 5.97 14.68
C LYS A 87 7.36 6.22 15.12
N ASN A 88 7.79 7.48 15.11
CA ASN A 88 8.93 7.95 15.91
C ASN A 88 8.42 8.83 17.06
N LEU A 89 7.55 8.28 17.89
CA LEU A 89 7.18 8.89 19.18
C LEU A 89 7.66 7.96 20.29
N SER A 90 8.87 8.26 20.78
CA SER A 90 9.32 8.13 22.16
C SER A 90 8.81 6.96 23.02
N GLY A 91 9.70 5.99 23.27
CA GLY A 91 9.86 5.33 24.57
C GLY A 91 8.89 4.19 24.94
N GLY A 92 9.45 2.99 25.09
CA GLY A 92 8.80 1.86 25.78
C GLY A 92 8.44 0.71 24.85
N GLY A 93 9.29 -0.32 24.84
CA GLY A 93 9.13 -1.47 23.95
C GLY A 93 7.87 -2.29 24.22
N LEU A 94 7.19 -2.73 23.17
CA LEU A 94 6.22 -3.83 23.20
C LEU A 94 6.18 -4.53 21.83
N ASN A 95 6.39 -5.85 21.88
CA ASN A 95 6.08 -6.93 20.92
C ASN A 95 5.75 -6.59 19.45
N GLN A 96 6.62 -7.08 18.55
CA GLN A 96 6.45 -7.11 17.09
C GLN A 96 5.40 -8.13 16.60
N ASN A 97 4.18 -8.13 17.15
CA ASN A 97 3.07 -8.96 16.68
C ASN A 97 1.79 -8.15 16.41
N GLY A 98 1.92 -7.03 15.71
CA GLY A 98 0.79 -6.21 15.27
C GLY A 98 0.74 -6.14 13.75
N HIS A 99 -0.10 -6.97 13.13
CA HIS A 99 -0.58 -6.70 11.77
C HIS A 99 -1.43 -5.42 11.84
N GLU A 100 -0.82 -4.26 11.63
CA GLU A 100 -1.55 -2.99 11.65
C GLU A 100 -2.44 -2.91 10.40
N TYR A 101 -3.74 -2.96 10.63
CA TYR A 101 -4.76 -2.77 9.62
C TYR A 101 -4.78 -1.30 9.21
N PHE A 102 -4.65 -1.05 7.91
CA PHE A 102 -4.78 0.29 7.33
C PHE A 102 -6.26 0.68 7.33
N GLU A 103 -6.56 1.89 7.79
CA GLU A 103 -7.89 2.47 7.64
C GLU A 103 -8.15 2.81 6.17
N LEU A 104 -9.17 2.16 5.61
CA LEU A 104 -9.78 2.53 4.35
C LEU A 104 -10.88 3.55 4.67
N GLN A 105 -10.61 4.83 4.42
CA GLN A 105 -11.66 5.85 4.34
C GLN A 105 -12.45 5.72 3.04
#